data_AF-A0A388KQP3-F1
#
_entry.id   AF-A0A388KQP3-F1
#
_cell.length_a   1.000
_cell.length_b   1.000
_cell.length_c   1.000
_cell.angle_alpha   90.00
_cell.angle_beta   90.00
_cell.angle_gamma   90.00
#
_symmetry.space_group_name_H-M   'P 1'
#
loop_
_entity.id
_entity.type
_entity.pdbx_description
1 polymer ?
#
loop_
_entity_poly.entity_id
_entity_poly.type
_entity_poly.pdbx_seq_one_letter_code
_entity_poly.pdbx_strand_id
1 'polypeptide(L)'
;MILREIWNDRREERERRREEEDRRNRDEQARLAREEDERRAEVEEKKEVEREARMARLVREQMEEMEAKKKGASGESSKKEWEKVEKVEKPPKDGEGGKNGESLDNPRLAGMFASVAGNGPRRRSSGISINEGASQDLGFDRINQGKKTVVAGPGKEGCKKYIKDLIEELMAKTNHELEEFCKKDRIKYVNKKITTAALAKLRAIDAYGEDDDDEVFEEKSQGENPS
;
A
#
# COMPACT_ATOMS: atom_id res chain seq x y z
N MET A 1 -66.26 1.76 -2.76
CA MET A 1 -64.96 2.46 -2.70
C MET A 1 -64.09 1.99 -1.53
N ILE A 2 -64.66 1.74 -0.34
CA ILE A 2 -63.95 1.37 0.90
C ILE A 2 -62.97 0.18 0.76
N LEU A 3 -63.31 -0.88 0.02
CA LEU A 3 -62.42 -2.04 -0.14
C LEU A 3 -61.11 -1.73 -0.88
N ARG A 4 -61.09 -0.67 -1.69
CA ARG A 4 -59.90 -0.26 -2.46
C ARG A 4 -58.89 0.49 -1.58
N GLU A 5 -59.38 1.33 -0.66
CA GLU A 5 -58.56 1.98 0.37
C GLU A 5 -57.90 0.94 1.27
N ILE A 6 -58.68 0.00 1.81
CA ILE A 6 -58.14 -1.04 2.72
C ILE A 6 -57.04 -1.87 2.04
N TRP A 7 -57.19 -2.17 0.75
CA TRP A 7 -56.16 -2.91 0.01
C TRP A 7 -54.91 -2.07 -0.28
N ASN A 8 -55.07 -0.78 -0.58
CA ASN A 8 -53.97 0.15 -0.75
C ASN A 8 -53.22 0.38 0.56
N ASP A 9 -53.93 0.62 1.67
CA ASP A 9 -53.34 0.79 3.01
C ASP A 9 -52.50 -0.44 3.39
N ARG A 10 -53.03 -1.65 3.13
CA ARG A 10 -52.30 -2.89 3.42
C ARG A 10 -51.10 -3.14 2.51
N ARG A 11 -51.04 -2.49 1.35
CA ARG A 11 -49.89 -2.53 0.44
C ARG A 11 -48.83 -1.52 0.87
N GLU A 12 -49.26 -0.30 1.17
CA GLU A 12 -48.44 0.80 1.65
C GLU A 12 -47.80 0.48 3.01
N GLU A 13 -48.54 -0.16 3.92
CA GLU A 13 -48.02 -0.64 5.21
C GLU A 13 -46.88 -1.67 5.04
N ARG A 14 -46.95 -2.54 4.02
CA ARG A 14 -45.87 -3.50 3.72
C ARG A 14 -44.66 -2.84 3.09
N GLU A 15 -44.88 -1.79 2.30
CA GLU A 15 -43.83 -1.00 1.68
C GLU A 15 -43.07 -0.18 2.73
N ARG A 16 -43.81 0.48 3.63
CA ARG A 16 -43.27 1.22 4.78
C ARG A 16 -42.36 0.37 5.66
N ARG A 17 -42.70 -0.91 5.91
CA ARG A 17 -41.84 -1.82 6.69
C ARG A 17 -40.51 -2.12 6.00
N ARG A 18 -40.52 -2.29 4.68
CA ARG A 18 -39.27 -2.52 3.92
C ARG A 18 -38.41 -1.27 3.89
N GLU A 19 -39.00 -0.10 3.68
CA GLU A 19 -38.26 1.17 3.69
C GLU A 19 -37.67 1.46 5.07
N GLU A 20 -38.40 1.14 6.15
CA GLU A 20 -37.90 1.33 7.50
C GLU A 20 -36.76 0.36 7.84
N GLU A 21 -36.85 -0.89 7.39
CA GLU A 21 -35.80 -1.89 7.56
C GLU A 21 -34.55 -1.54 6.72
N ASP A 22 -34.73 -1.10 5.47
CA ASP A 22 -33.64 -0.60 4.62
C ASP A 22 -32.97 0.64 5.23
N ARG A 23 -33.74 1.55 5.82
CA ARG A 23 -33.20 2.71 6.52
C ARG A 23 -32.36 2.29 7.73
N ARG A 24 -32.86 1.36 8.55
CA ARG A 24 -32.12 0.81 9.69
C ARG A 24 -30.83 0.11 9.25
N ASN A 25 -30.88 -0.69 8.19
CA ASN A 25 -29.71 -1.37 7.65
C ASN A 25 -28.66 -0.38 7.13
N ARG A 26 -29.07 0.71 6.47
CA ARG A 26 -28.15 1.77 6.05
C ARG A 26 -27.53 2.49 7.24
N ASP A 27 -28.34 2.82 8.25
CA ASP A 27 -27.85 3.50 9.45
C ASP A 27 -26.89 2.59 10.24
N GLU A 28 -27.17 1.29 10.33
CA GLU A 28 -26.28 0.30 10.96
C GLU A 28 -24.97 0.13 10.19
N GLN A 29 -25.01 0.03 8.85
CA GLN A 29 -23.79 0.02 8.04
C GLN A 29 -22.98 1.29 8.21
N ALA A 30 -23.64 2.46 8.23
CA ALA A 30 -22.98 3.74 8.44
C ALA A 30 -22.34 3.82 9.83
N ARG A 31 -22.96 3.24 10.86
CA ARG A 31 -22.39 3.18 12.21
C ARG A 31 -21.17 2.26 12.27
N LEU A 32 -21.27 1.08 11.68
CA LEU A 32 -20.15 0.12 11.60
C LEU A 32 -18.96 0.69 10.84
N ALA A 33 -19.20 1.41 9.74
CA ALA A 33 -18.13 2.06 8.97
C ALA A 33 -17.40 3.13 9.81
N ARG A 34 -18.13 3.95 10.58
CA ARG A 34 -17.52 4.94 11.48
C ARG A 34 -16.72 4.29 12.62
N GLU A 35 -17.25 3.22 13.19
CA GLU A 35 -16.58 2.48 14.26
C GLU A 35 -15.29 1.80 13.78
N GLU A 36 -15.28 1.28 12.54
CA GLU A 36 -14.07 0.74 11.91
C GLU A 36 -13.01 1.83 11.65
N ASP A 37 -13.43 2.98 11.13
CA ASP A 37 -12.54 4.12 10.89
C ASP A 37 -11.92 4.64 12.20
N GLU A 38 -12.70 4.71 13.28
CA GLU A 38 -12.22 5.09 14.61
C GLU A 38 -11.21 4.06 15.15
N ARG A 39 -11.45 2.77 14.95
CA ARG A 39 -10.50 1.71 15.32
C ARG A 39 -9.19 1.82 14.56
N ARG A 40 -9.23 2.17 13.28
CA ARG A 40 -8.02 2.40 12.46
C ARG A 40 -7.23 3.60 12.99
N ALA A 41 -7.92 4.70 13.31
CA ALA A 41 -7.30 5.90 13.86
C ALA A 41 -6.62 5.64 15.22
N GLU A 42 -7.26 4.90 16.14
CA GLU A 42 -6.64 4.56 17.44
C GLU A 42 -5.37 3.72 17.30
N VAL A 43 -5.32 2.80 16.31
CA VAL A 43 -4.13 2.00 16.04
C VAL A 43 -3.01 2.87 15.49
N GLU A 44 -3.33 3.81 14.60
CA GLU A 44 -2.36 4.77 14.07
C GLU A 44 -1.81 5.70 15.16
N GLU A 45 -2.67 6.22 16.05
CA GLU A 45 -2.27 7.04 17.18
C GLU A 45 -1.32 6.28 18.12
N LYS A 46 -1.61 5.00 18.44
CA LYS A 46 -0.70 4.17 19.24
C LYS A 46 0.66 3.97 18.57
N LYS A 47 0.68 3.76 17.25
CA LYS A 47 1.93 3.67 16.46
C LYS A 47 2.70 4.99 16.50
N GLU A 48 2.01 6.13 16.44
CA GLU A 48 2.63 7.45 16.53
C GLU A 48 3.22 7.74 17.91
N VAL A 49 2.47 7.46 18.99
CA VAL A 49 2.96 7.58 20.37
C VAL A 49 4.19 6.70 20.60
N GLU A 50 4.24 5.49 20.04
CA GLU A 50 5.43 4.64 20.15
C GLU A 50 6.65 5.24 19.42
N ARG A 51 6.45 5.76 18.20
CA ARG A 51 7.50 6.45 17.44
C ARG A 51 8.01 7.68 18.20
N GLU A 52 7.11 8.49 18.74
CA GLU A 52 7.45 9.67 19.55
C GLU A 52 8.21 9.26 20.82
N ALA A 53 7.76 8.22 21.54
CA ALA A 53 8.44 7.72 22.73
C ALA A 53 9.86 7.25 22.44
N ARG A 54 10.11 6.62 21.28
CA ARG A 54 11.47 6.23 20.87
C ARG A 54 12.35 7.45 20.61
N MET A 55 11.84 8.46 19.90
CA MET A 55 12.57 9.71 19.65
C MET A 55 12.85 10.47 20.94
N ALA A 56 11.87 10.57 21.84
CA ALA A 56 12.02 11.24 23.13
C ALA A 56 13.07 10.56 24.02
N ARG A 57 13.16 9.23 24.00
CA ARG A 57 14.23 8.48 24.70
C ARG A 57 15.60 8.84 24.15
N LEU A 58 15.77 8.84 22.83
CA LEU A 58 17.04 9.17 22.18
C LEU A 58 17.50 10.61 22.49
N VAL A 59 16.57 11.57 22.43
CA VAL A 59 16.86 12.98 22.75
C VAL A 59 17.25 13.15 24.22
N ARG A 60 16.56 12.46 25.14
CA ARG A 60 16.88 12.51 26.57
C ARG A 60 18.27 11.93 26.86
N GLU A 61 18.60 10.80 26.25
CA GLU A 61 19.91 10.15 26.39
C GLU A 61 21.05 11.04 25.89
N GLN A 62 20.89 11.65 24.71
CA GLN A 62 21.85 12.63 24.16
C GLN A 62 22.05 13.83 25.10
N MET A 63 20.96 14.34 25.69
CA MET A 63 21.02 15.48 26.61
C MET A 63 21.74 15.12 27.92
N GLU A 64 21.47 13.93 28.48
CA GLU A 64 22.14 13.42 29.68
C GLU A 64 23.63 13.18 29.45
N GLU A 65 24.01 12.63 28.29
CA GLU A 65 25.41 12.42 27.92
C GLU A 65 26.19 13.75 27.82
N MET A 66 25.57 14.78 27.22
CA MET A 66 26.13 16.12 27.13
C MET A 66 26.24 16.80 28.49
N GLU A 67 25.26 16.62 29.39
CA GLU A 67 25.34 17.13 30.77
C GLU A 67 26.42 16.43 31.61
N ALA A 68 26.58 15.12 31.46
CA ALA A 68 27.64 14.36 32.13
C ALA A 68 29.03 14.82 31.67
N LYS A 69 29.22 15.02 30.36
CA LYS A 69 30.46 15.61 29.80
C LYS A 69 30.74 17.00 30.35
N LYS A 70 29.71 17.84 30.49
CA LYS A 70 29.85 19.20 31.06
C LYS A 70 30.25 19.17 32.54
N LYS A 71 29.68 18.26 33.34
CA LYS A 71 30.01 18.12 34.76
C LYS A 71 31.39 17.47 34.98
N GLY A 72 31.85 16.60 34.09
CA GLY A 72 33.18 15.97 34.14
C GLY A 72 34.34 16.86 33.67
N ALA A 73 34.09 17.78 32.73
CA ALA A 73 35.13 18.64 32.16
C ALA A 73 35.26 20.03 32.82
N SER A 74 34.30 20.43 33.67
CA SER A 74 34.28 21.77 34.29
C SER A 74 34.93 21.82 35.68
N GLY A 75 36.00 21.05 35.90
CA GLY A 75 36.79 21.08 37.12
C GLY A 75 37.93 22.08 37.10
N GLU A 76 38.80 22.09 36.08
CA GLU A 76 40.13 22.74 36.26
C GLU A 76 40.76 23.49 35.06
N SER A 77 40.23 23.47 33.82
CA SER A 77 41.01 23.98 32.68
C SER A 77 40.54 25.28 32.01
N SER A 78 39.29 25.72 32.14
CA SER A 78 38.74 26.73 31.22
C SER A 78 38.68 28.18 31.74
N LYS A 79 39.71 28.65 32.46
CA LYS A 79 39.84 30.08 32.85
C LYS A 79 40.90 30.87 32.06
N LYS A 80 41.67 30.25 31.16
CA LYS A 80 42.80 30.93 30.48
C LYS A 80 42.62 31.25 29.00
N GLU A 81 41.51 30.86 28.36
CA GLU A 81 41.46 30.81 26.90
C GLU A 81 40.54 31.84 26.21
N TRP A 82 39.87 32.72 26.95
CA TRP A 82 38.95 33.72 26.36
C TRP A 82 39.53 35.14 26.19
N GLU A 83 40.78 35.40 26.54
CA GLU A 83 41.37 36.76 26.43
C GLU A 83 42.07 37.06 25.09
N LYS A 84 41.94 36.21 24.05
CA LYS A 84 42.72 36.37 22.81
C LYS A 84 41.95 36.38 21.50
N VAL A 85 40.61 36.38 21.51
CA VAL A 85 39.81 36.39 20.28
C VAL A 85 38.93 37.64 20.21
N GLU A 86 39.52 38.81 20.40
CA GLU A 86 38.91 40.11 20.09
C GLU A 86 39.88 40.94 19.25
N LYS A 87 40.06 40.53 17.98
CA LYS A 87 40.49 41.35 16.85
C LYS A 87 40.75 40.43 15.67
N VAL A 88 39.80 40.34 14.74
CA VAL A 88 40.01 40.64 13.31
C VAL A 88 38.64 40.80 12.67
N GLU A 89 38.54 41.92 11.98
CA GLU A 89 37.38 42.57 11.40
C GLU A 89 37.25 42.17 9.92
N LYS A 90 35.99 42.12 9.45
CA LYS A 90 35.48 42.27 8.06
C LYS A 90 35.07 41.04 7.23
N PRO A 91 33.89 41.10 6.57
CA PRO A 91 33.40 40.12 5.58
C PRO A 91 33.61 40.59 4.12
N PRO A 92 33.53 39.68 3.14
CA PRO A 92 32.97 39.99 1.81
C PRO A 92 31.88 38.95 1.42
N LYS A 93 30.66 39.37 1.06
CA LYS A 93 30.17 39.91 -0.23
C LYS A 93 30.16 38.91 -1.40
N ASP A 94 28.91 38.55 -1.75
CA ASP A 94 28.27 38.35 -3.07
C ASP A 94 28.98 37.55 -4.19
N GLY A 95 28.20 36.65 -4.81
CA GLY A 95 28.55 36.03 -6.09
C GLY A 95 27.44 35.15 -6.69
N GLU A 96 26.66 35.73 -7.59
CA GLU A 96 25.64 35.12 -8.45
C GLU A 96 26.17 34.03 -9.40
N GLY A 97 25.24 33.17 -9.87
CA GLY A 97 25.10 32.92 -11.30
C GLY A 97 25.58 31.57 -11.84
N GLY A 98 24.67 30.83 -12.48
CA GLY A 98 25.04 29.67 -13.32
C GLY A 98 23.88 28.77 -13.74
N LYS A 99 23.06 29.22 -14.69
CA LYS A 99 22.18 28.36 -15.53
C LYS A 99 23.05 27.55 -16.50
N ASN A 100 22.61 26.35 -16.88
CA ASN A 100 22.85 25.58 -18.13
C ASN A 100 22.28 24.16 -17.89
N GLY A 101 21.57 23.46 -18.77
CA GLY A 101 21.18 23.66 -20.16
C GLY A 101 20.39 22.41 -20.59
N GLU A 102 19.44 22.60 -21.49
CA GLU A 102 18.61 21.56 -22.13
C GLU A 102 19.43 20.66 -23.07
N SER A 103 19.10 19.37 -23.09
CA SER A 103 19.30 18.46 -24.24
C SER A 103 18.83 17.05 -23.88
N LEU A 104 17.88 16.47 -24.59
CA LEU A 104 18.12 15.86 -25.90
C LEU A 104 16.90 15.02 -26.29
N ASP A 105 16.35 15.33 -27.46
CA ASP A 105 15.33 14.56 -28.16
C ASP A 105 15.78 13.13 -28.45
N ASN A 106 14.85 12.17 -28.36
CA ASN A 106 14.99 10.84 -28.97
C ASN A 106 13.65 10.38 -29.56
N PRO A 107 13.42 10.54 -30.88
CA PRO A 107 12.29 9.94 -31.57
C PRO A 107 12.71 8.59 -32.16
N ARG A 108 12.61 7.48 -31.39
CA ARG A 108 12.97 6.14 -31.91
C ARG A 108 12.18 4.95 -31.35
N LEU A 109 10.86 5.09 -31.18
CA LEU A 109 10.01 3.95 -30.77
C LEU A 109 8.71 3.79 -31.59
N ALA A 110 8.79 4.06 -32.90
CA ALA A 110 7.67 3.97 -33.83
C ALA A 110 7.55 2.62 -34.57
N GLY A 111 7.91 1.46 -33.99
CA GLY A 111 7.98 0.24 -34.82
C GLY A 111 7.96 -1.13 -34.15
N MET A 112 7.20 -1.37 -33.06
CA MET A 112 7.23 -2.70 -32.39
C MET A 112 5.89 -3.39 -32.10
N PHE A 113 4.72 -2.86 -32.50
CA PHE A 113 3.43 -3.48 -32.16
C PHE A 113 2.65 -4.04 -33.35
N ALA A 114 3.34 -4.68 -34.30
CA ALA A 114 2.71 -5.44 -35.37
C ALA A 114 3.07 -6.92 -35.25
N SER A 115 2.48 -7.65 -34.29
CA SER A 115 2.25 -9.11 -34.35
C SER A 115 1.70 -9.64 -33.02
N VAL A 116 0.37 -9.70 -32.86
CA VAL A 116 -0.31 -10.70 -32.01
C VAL A 116 -1.76 -10.86 -32.53
N ALA A 117 -1.86 -11.31 -33.77
CA ALA A 117 -3.09 -11.87 -34.32
C ALA A 117 -2.88 -13.39 -34.43
N GLY A 118 -3.33 -14.12 -33.41
CA GLY A 118 -3.24 -15.57 -33.33
C GLY A 118 -4.60 -16.18 -32.99
N ASN A 119 -5.45 -16.27 -34.00
CA ASN A 119 -6.68 -17.07 -33.98
C ASN A 119 -6.37 -18.54 -33.66
N GLY A 120 -7.12 -19.12 -32.72
CA GLY A 120 -7.18 -20.57 -32.54
C GLY A 120 -8.50 -20.99 -31.89
N PRO A 121 -9.46 -21.58 -32.63
CA PRO A 121 -10.66 -22.17 -32.06
C PRO A 121 -10.37 -23.64 -31.73
N ARG A 122 -10.43 -24.05 -30.45
CA ARG A 122 -10.35 -25.48 -30.10
C ARG A 122 -11.40 -25.91 -29.07
N ARG A 123 -12.48 -26.41 -29.67
CA ARG A 123 -13.23 -27.64 -29.38
C ARG A 123 -13.64 -27.98 -27.93
N ARG A 124 -14.96 -28.13 -27.82
CA ARG A 124 -15.76 -28.80 -26.78
C ARG A 124 -15.51 -30.32 -26.71
N SER A 125 -15.61 -30.88 -25.51
CA SER A 125 -16.12 -32.23 -25.18
C SER A 125 -16.49 -32.23 -23.69
N SER A 126 -17.77 -32.21 -23.29
CA SER A 126 -18.72 -33.34 -23.19
C SER A 126 -18.42 -34.31 -22.03
N GLY A 127 -19.21 -34.20 -20.95
CA GLY A 127 -19.72 -35.31 -20.14
C GLY A 127 -18.87 -35.81 -18.97
N ILE A 128 -19.36 -35.62 -17.73
CA ILE A 128 -19.44 -36.67 -16.70
C ILE A 128 -20.66 -36.35 -15.80
N SER A 129 -21.40 -37.41 -15.51
CA SER A 129 -22.68 -37.50 -14.84
C SER A 129 -22.61 -37.32 -13.31
N ILE A 130 -23.79 -37.02 -12.79
CA ILE A 130 -24.19 -36.75 -11.41
C ILE A 130 -24.07 -38.03 -10.56
N ASN A 131 -23.50 -37.94 -9.37
CA ASN A 131 -23.80 -38.84 -8.26
C ASN A 131 -24.12 -38.00 -7.02
N GLU A 132 -25.32 -38.24 -6.50
CA GLU A 132 -25.99 -37.56 -5.42
C GLU A 132 -25.66 -38.31 -4.12
N GLY A 133 -25.01 -37.63 -3.17
CA GLY A 133 -24.57 -38.25 -1.93
C GLY A 133 -23.80 -37.30 -1.02
N ALA A 134 -24.52 -36.36 -0.42
CA ALA A 134 -24.23 -35.70 0.86
C ALA A 134 -22.76 -35.64 1.34
N SER A 135 -21.97 -34.79 0.71
CA SER A 135 -20.96 -33.98 1.39
C SER A 135 -21.01 -32.61 0.73
N GLN A 136 -21.02 -31.53 1.52
CA GLN A 136 -20.71 -30.20 1.02
C GLN A 136 -19.21 -30.19 0.69
N ASP A 137 -18.90 -30.88 -0.40
CA ASP A 137 -17.59 -30.97 -0.98
C ASP A 137 -17.27 -29.59 -1.54
N LEU A 138 -16.27 -28.93 -0.96
CA LEU A 138 -15.95 -27.52 -1.14
C LEU A 138 -15.40 -27.19 -2.55
N GLY A 139 -15.83 -27.91 -3.59
CA GLY A 139 -15.49 -27.64 -4.98
C GLY A 139 -14.01 -27.85 -5.34
N PHE A 140 -13.20 -28.38 -4.43
CA PHE A 140 -11.77 -28.62 -4.65
C PHE A 140 -11.48 -29.86 -5.51
N ASP A 141 -12.44 -30.77 -5.67
CA ASP A 141 -12.25 -32.02 -6.44
C ASP A 141 -12.26 -31.83 -7.98
N ARG A 142 -12.47 -30.60 -8.47
CA ARG A 142 -12.33 -30.27 -9.90
C ARG A 142 -10.94 -29.76 -10.28
N ILE A 143 -9.96 -29.82 -9.38
CA ILE A 143 -8.58 -29.47 -9.72
C ILE A 143 -8.07 -30.50 -10.75
N ASN A 144 -7.88 -30.04 -11.99
CA ASN A 144 -7.30 -30.83 -13.07
C ASN A 144 -5.94 -31.40 -12.61
N GLN A 145 -5.92 -32.70 -12.28
CA GLN A 145 -4.71 -33.43 -11.92
C GLN A 145 -3.72 -33.40 -13.10
N GLY A 146 -2.82 -32.42 -13.12
CA GLY A 146 -1.87 -32.26 -14.22
C GLY A 146 -1.27 -30.87 -14.36
N LYS A 147 -1.94 -29.82 -13.86
CA LYS A 147 -1.34 -28.48 -13.74
C LYS A 147 -1.11 -28.18 -12.27
N LYS A 148 0.13 -28.35 -11.84
CA LYS A 148 0.60 -27.82 -10.55
C LYS A 148 0.64 -26.30 -10.66
N THR A 149 -0.49 -25.64 -10.46
CA THR A 149 -0.46 -24.21 -10.14
C THR A 149 0.20 -24.10 -8.78
N VAL A 150 1.31 -23.38 -8.71
CA VAL A 150 1.95 -23.06 -7.42
C VAL A 150 0.95 -22.17 -6.68
N VAL A 151 0.09 -22.79 -5.88
CA VAL A 151 -0.74 -22.07 -4.92
C VAL A 151 0.25 -21.60 -3.86
N ALA A 152 0.45 -20.30 -3.77
CA ALA A 152 1.27 -19.72 -2.72
C ALA A 152 0.77 -20.27 -1.38
N GLY A 153 1.69 -20.83 -0.58
CA GLY A 153 1.32 -21.52 0.65
C GLY A 153 0.51 -20.62 1.58
N PRO A 154 -0.36 -21.17 2.43
CA PRO A 154 -1.05 -20.37 3.43
C PRO A 154 -0.03 -19.74 4.41
N GLY A 155 -0.33 -18.54 4.91
CA GLY A 155 0.47 -17.84 5.93
C GLY A 155 1.45 -16.77 5.39
N LYS A 156 2.18 -16.15 6.32
CA LYS A 156 3.05 -14.97 6.07
C LYS A 156 4.13 -15.20 5.02
N GLU A 157 4.69 -16.40 4.98
CA GLU A 157 5.73 -16.78 4.01
C GLU A 157 5.17 -16.88 2.59
N GLY A 158 3.92 -17.34 2.44
CA GLY A 158 3.22 -17.37 1.18
C GLY A 158 2.83 -15.98 0.70
N CYS A 159 2.36 -15.13 1.61
CA CYS A 159 2.09 -13.72 1.34
C CYS A 159 3.34 -12.99 0.83
N LYS A 160 4.51 -13.18 1.49
CA LYS A 160 5.79 -12.61 1.03
C LYS A 160 6.19 -13.09 -0.37
N LYS A 161 5.97 -14.37 -0.70
CA LYS A 161 6.24 -14.91 -2.04
C LYS A 161 5.27 -14.35 -3.08
N TYR A 162 3.98 -14.32 -2.76
CA TYR A 162 2.93 -13.74 -3.59
C TYR A 162 3.24 -12.29 -3.96
N ILE A 163 3.62 -11.46 -2.98
CA ILE A 163 4.00 -10.06 -3.22
C ILE A 163 5.20 -9.98 -4.16
N LYS A 164 6.26 -10.78 -3.96
CA LYS A 164 7.44 -10.77 -4.84
C LYS A 164 7.12 -11.16 -6.27
N ASP A 165 6.42 -12.28 -6.45
CA ASP A 165 6.05 -12.79 -7.77
C ASP A 165 5.13 -11.79 -8.49
N LEU A 166 4.20 -11.16 -7.75
CA LEU A 166 3.31 -10.15 -8.29
C LEU A 166 4.03 -8.84 -8.65
N ILE A 167 5.03 -8.43 -7.86
CA ILE A 167 5.89 -7.28 -8.22
C ILE A 167 6.63 -7.58 -9.53
N GLU A 168 7.22 -8.76 -9.68
CA GLU A 168 7.92 -9.15 -10.91
C GLU A 168 6.98 -9.16 -12.12
N GLU A 169 5.78 -9.73 -11.97
CA GLU A 169 4.75 -9.73 -13.02
C GLU A 169 4.29 -8.32 -13.38
N LEU A 170 4.07 -7.44 -12.39
CA LEU A 170 3.64 -6.06 -12.61
C LEU A 170 4.78 -5.21 -13.21
N MET A 171 6.04 -5.50 -12.89
CA MET A 171 7.20 -4.83 -13.48
C MET A 171 7.41 -5.23 -14.95
N ALA A 172 7.01 -6.43 -15.35
CA ALA A 172 7.02 -6.85 -16.75
C ALA A 172 5.95 -6.14 -17.60
N LYS A 173 4.88 -5.61 -16.98
CA LYS A 173 3.80 -4.90 -17.69
C LYS A 173 4.23 -3.53 -18.19
N THR A 174 3.51 -3.05 -19.20
CA THR A 174 3.76 -1.73 -19.78
C THR A 174 3.25 -0.62 -18.85
N ASN A 175 3.78 0.60 -19.00
CA ASN A 175 3.36 1.73 -18.18
C ASN A 175 1.86 2.03 -18.33
N HIS A 176 1.30 1.83 -19.54
CA HIS A 176 -0.11 2.05 -19.81
C HIS A 176 -1.00 1.08 -19.04
N GLU A 177 -0.66 -0.20 -19.03
CA GLU A 177 -1.38 -1.23 -18.27
C GLU A 177 -1.31 -0.96 -16.76
N LEU A 178 -0.15 -0.51 -16.24
CA LEU A 178 -0.02 -0.14 -14.84
C LEU A 178 -0.91 1.05 -14.48
N GLU A 179 -1.02 2.05 -15.35
CA GLU A 179 -1.89 3.19 -15.14
C GLU A 179 -3.38 2.79 -15.11
N GLU A 180 -3.78 1.82 -15.94
CA GLU A 180 -5.12 1.24 -15.88
C GLU A 180 -5.39 0.55 -14.55
N PHE A 181 -4.42 -0.20 -14.02
CA PHE A 181 -4.54 -0.81 -12.69
C PHE A 181 -4.65 0.25 -11.59
N CYS A 182 -3.85 1.32 -11.67
CA CYS A 182 -3.92 2.43 -10.73
C CYS A 182 -5.30 3.10 -10.72
N LYS A 183 -5.91 3.31 -11.90
CA LYS A 183 -7.25 3.90 -12.03
C LYS A 183 -8.33 3.03 -11.39
N LYS A 184 -8.24 1.71 -11.55
CA LYS A 184 -9.17 0.74 -10.93
C LYS A 184 -9.09 0.80 -9.40
N ASP A 185 -7.87 0.84 -8.87
CA ASP A 185 -7.61 0.82 -7.43
C ASP A 185 -7.63 2.23 -6.80
N ARG A 186 -7.95 3.28 -7.58
CA ARG A 186 -7.96 4.71 -7.18
C ARG A 186 -6.63 5.20 -6.60
N ILE A 187 -5.52 4.68 -7.12
CA ILE A 187 -4.15 5.05 -6.76
C ILE A 187 -3.60 6.02 -7.80
N LYS A 188 -2.78 6.97 -7.35
CA LYS A 188 -2.02 7.83 -8.26
C LYS A 188 -0.77 7.10 -8.76
N TYR A 189 -0.57 7.06 -10.07
CA TYR A 189 0.68 6.60 -10.65
C TYR A 189 1.80 7.63 -10.39
N VAL A 190 2.89 7.22 -9.74
CA VAL A 190 4.04 8.11 -9.44
C VAL A 190 5.32 7.61 -10.12
N ASN A 191 5.77 6.41 -9.76
CA ASN A 191 6.95 5.77 -10.32
C ASN A 191 6.65 4.29 -10.48
N LYS A 192 7.07 3.67 -11.60
CA LYS A 192 6.80 2.26 -11.89
C LYS A 192 7.11 1.35 -10.70
N LYS A 193 8.28 1.49 -10.06
CA LYS A 193 8.66 0.66 -8.91
C LYS A 193 7.77 0.85 -7.68
N ILE A 194 7.51 2.10 -7.32
CA ILE A 194 6.70 2.45 -6.15
C ILE A 194 5.25 1.99 -6.36
N THR A 195 4.71 2.28 -7.53
CA THR A 195 3.35 1.93 -7.92
C THR A 195 3.15 0.41 -7.96
N THR A 196 4.08 -0.34 -8.55
CA THR A 196 4.00 -1.81 -8.64
C THR A 196 4.07 -2.44 -7.24
N ALA A 197 4.95 -1.96 -6.36
CA ALA A 197 5.01 -2.40 -4.97
C ALA A 197 3.71 -2.09 -4.21
N ALA A 198 3.15 -0.88 -4.37
CA ALA A 198 1.89 -0.50 -3.74
C ALA A 198 0.70 -1.35 -4.23
N LEU A 199 0.58 -1.55 -5.54
CA LEU A 199 -0.43 -2.42 -6.15
C LEU A 199 -0.30 -3.87 -5.66
N ALA A 200 0.92 -4.38 -5.57
CA ALA A 200 1.16 -5.74 -5.09
C ALA A 200 0.74 -5.91 -3.63
N LYS A 201 1.05 -4.93 -2.77
CA LYS A 201 0.63 -4.93 -1.37
C LYS A 201 -0.88 -4.89 -1.21
N LEU A 202 -1.58 -4.02 -1.95
CA LEU A 202 -3.04 -3.93 -1.87
C LEU A 202 -3.73 -5.23 -2.27
N ARG A 203 -3.25 -5.86 -3.36
CA ARG A 203 -3.78 -7.17 -3.77
C ARG A 203 -3.43 -8.29 -2.80
N ALA A 204 -2.27 -8.21 -2.15
CA ALA A 204 -1.93 -9.16 -1.09
C ALA A 204 -2.85 -9.01 0.12
N ILE A 205 -3.22 -7.78 0.49
CA ILE A 205 -4.20 -7.52 1.56
C ILE A 205 -5.57 -8.11 1.19
N ASP A 206 -6.03 -7.94 -0.06
CA ASP A 206 -7.30 -8.52 -0.51
C ASP A 206 -7.29 -10.06 -0.48
N ALA A 207 -6.12 -10.69 -0.73
CA ALA A 207 -5.99 -12.13 -0.82
C ALA A 207 -5.67 -12.83 0.52
N TYR A 208 -4.84 -12.20 1.36
CA TYR A 208 -4.29 -12.77 2.60
C TYR A 208 -4.79 -12.06 3.87
N GLY A 209 -5.40 -10.88 3.74
CA GLY A 209 -5.76 -10.01 4.86
C GLY A 209 -4.67 -8.99 5.19
N GLU A 210 -4.99 -8.06 6.09
CA GLU A 210 -4.07 -7.04 6.57
C GLU A 210 -3.06 -7.69 7.53
N ASP A 211 -1.91 -8.12 7.01
CA ASP A 211 -0.80 -8.61 7.84
C ASP A 211 -0.14 -7.41 8.54
N ASP A 212 -0.26 -7.34 9.87
CA ASP A 212 0.26 -6.27 10.75
C ASP A 212 1.80 -6.04 10.71
N ASP A 213 2.54 -6.81 9.90
CA ASP A 213 4.00 -6.72 9.81
C ASP A 213 4.40 -5.88 8.58
N ASP A 214 4.47 -4.56 8.79
CA ASP A 214 5.06 -3.56 7.88
C ASP A 214 6.59 -3.76 7.69
N GLU A 215 7.03 -4.96 7.29
CA GLU A 215 8.38 -5.14 6.74
C GLU A 215 8.43 -4.45 5.38
N VAL A 216 8.79 -3.17 5.41
CA VAL A 216 9.22 -2.38 4.26
C VAL A 216 10.30 -3.19 3.54
N PHE A 217 9.95 -3.79 2.40
CA PHE A 217 10.92 -4.28 1.43
C PHE A 217 11.73 -3.08 0.94
N GLU A 218 12.78 -2.72 1.68
CA GLU A 218 13.88 -1.88 1.23
C GLU A 218 14.54 -2.64 0.07
N GLU A 219 14.05 -2.42 -1.16
CA GLU A 219 14.68 -2.89 -2.39
C GLU A 219 16.07 -2.24 -2.43
N LYS A 220 17.07 -3.01 -1.98
CA LYS A 220 18.48 -2.69 -1.97
C LYS A 220 18.87 -2.14 -3.35
N SER A 221 18.91 -0.81 -3.42
CA SER A 221 19.32 -0.09 -4.61
C SER A 221 20.79 -0.44 -4.83
N GLN A 222 21.08 -1.34 -5.79
CA GLN A 222 22.44 -1.53 -6.26
C GLN A 222 22.87 -0.22 -6.92
N GLY A 223 23.61 0.59 -6.15
CA GLY A 223 24.49 1.62 -6.69
C GLY A 223 25.63 0.93 -7.43
N GLU A 224 25.43 0.63 -8.71
CA GLU A 224 26.54 0.43 -9.62
C GLU A 224 27.23 1.78 -9.83
N ASN A 225 28.35 1.98 -9.14
CA ASN A 225 29.36 2.95 -9.54
C ASN A 225 30.00 2.47 -10.84
N PRO A 226 29.91 3.20 -11.96
CA PRO A 226 30.88 3.06 -13.03
C PRO A 226 32.17 3.80 -12.62
N SER A 227 33.28 3.07 -12.73
CA SER A 227 34.65 3.54 -12.48
C SER A 227 35.15 4.52 -13.54
#